data_AF-A0AAW1CFS7-F1
#
_entry.id   AF-A0AAW1CFS7-F1
#
_cell.length_a   1.000
_cell.length_b   1.000
_cell.length_c   1.000
_cell.angle_alpha   90.00
_cell.angle_beta   90.00
_cell.angle_gamma   90.00
#
_symmetry.space_group_name_H-M   'P 1'
#
loop_
_entity.id
_entity.type
_entity.pdbx_description
1 polymer ?
#
loop_
_entity_poly.entity_id
_entity_poly.type
_entity_poly.pdbx_seq_one_letter_code
_entity_poly.pdbx_strand_id
1 'polypeptide(L)'
;MGHSYGTNWVEYDTTGWLSYVRQNPASQNSLLLLQESQKKIISSLFAGRAGANTVLSGSIAGLEGGSQLALRRATSMRKTFTTGVAGVKKRSVCIQIKLQVDALIDTLKKSKLHFVHCFLPKASAWRGDAKGPYARRVSSSEPDLHGEHCEAGLMQLEVPLLRAQIRGSRLLDALRMYRQGYPDHMVFAEFRRRFEVLAPHLSKKHGRHYIVTDERRAVEELLQSLELEQSCFQMGVSRVFFRAGTLAKLEEQRDKQLCRSITLFQAACRGFLARQHFKKRKIQDLAIRCVQKNIKKNKGVKGWPWWKLFTTVRPLIEVQLTEDQIRAKDEEIQQLKGRLEKVEKERNELRLSSDRLESKVAELTSELTDERNTGESASQLLDAETAERLRGEKDMKDLQAKYDALKKQMDSMEMEVMEARLIRAAELNGEMDDDDTGGEWRLKYERASREIDFTKKRLQQEFEDKLEVEQQSKRQLERRLTDLQADSEETQRALHTLRKKCQRLTAELQDTKLHLEGQQGRNHELEKKQRRFDSELSQAHEEAQREKQGREKLGREKDMLIAEVFGLKQQLEVGGPDADAPSARRGSPSF
;
A
#
# COMPACT_ATOMS: atom_id res chain seq x y z
N MET A 1 21.94 32.23 -10.35
CA MET A 1 20.65 31.59 -10.69
C MET A 1 19.52 32.28 -9.93
N GLY A 2 18.37 32.50 -10.56
CA GLY A 2 17.21 33.13 -9.93
C GLY A 2 16.34 32.12 -9.19
N HIS A 3 16.47 32.05 -7.86
CA HIS A 3 15.60 31.26 -6.98
C HIS A 3 14.33 32.02 -6.62
N SER A 4 13.34 31.31 -6.07
CA SER A 4 12.04 31.89 -5.66
C SER A 4 11.39 32.70 -6.79
N TYR A 5 11.38 32.14 -8.00
CA TYR A 5 10.88 32.81 -9.21
C TYR A 5 11.53 34.18 -9.47
N GLY A 6 12.84 34.29 -9.23
CA GLY A 6 13.64 35.47 -9.57
C GLY A 6 13.63 36.57 -8.51
N THR A 7 13.04 36.35 -7.33
CA THR A 7 13.11 37.30 -6.21
C THR A 7 14.32 37.09 -5.29
N ASN A 8 15.03 35.97 -5.45
CA ASN A 8 16.25 35.68 -4.71
C ASN A 8 17.35 35.21 -5.68
N TRP A 9 18.33 36.07 -5.93
CA TRP A 9 19.45 35.74 -6.82
C TRP A 9 20.58 35.13 -6.01
N VAL A 10 20.97 33.92 -6.39
CA VAL A 10 22.08 33.19 -5.76
C VAL A 10 23.21 33.07 -6.76
N GLU A 11 24.38 33.57 -6.38
CA GLU A 11 25.62 33.34 -7.11
C GLU A 11 26.22 32.00 -6.67
N TYR A 12 26.64 31.19 -7.64
CA TYR A 12 27.20 29.87 -7.40
C TYR A 12 28.65 29.85 -7.83
N ASP A 13 29.54 29.51 -6.90
CA ASP A 13 30.91 29.15 -7.24
C ASP A 13 30.94 27.70 -7.74
N THR A 14 31.36 27.53 -9.00
CA THR A 14 31.45 26.23 -9.67
C THR A 14 32.80 25.54 -9.50
N THR A 15 33.77 26.18 -8.83
CA THR A 15 35.07 25.57 -8.59
C THR A 15 34.93 24.26 -7.81
N GLY A 16 35.66 23.24 -8.24
CA GLY A 16 35.63 21.91 -7.60
C GLY A 16 34.39 21.05 -7.86
N TRP A 17 33.34 21.50 -8.55
CA TRP A 17 32.13 20.67 -8.78
C TRP A 17 32.43 19.33 -9.47
N LEU A 18 33.40 19.31 -10.40
CA LEU A 18 33.82 18.09 -11.08
C LEU A 18 34.42 17.03 -10.13
N SER A 19 35.05 17.43 -9.02
CA SER A 19 35.60 16.46 -8.05
C SER A 19 34.48 15.81 -7.23
N TYR A 20 33.39 16.53 -6.96
CA TYR A 20 32.20 15.98 -6.29
C TYR A 20 31.37 15.05 -7.19
N VAL A 21 31.39 15.28 -8.51
CA VAL A 21 30.66 14.45 -9.49
C VAL A 21 31.46 13.19 -9.88
N ARG A 22 32.79 13.27 -9.88
CA ARG A 22 33.66 12.13 -10.19
C ARG A 22 33.65 11.10 -9.06
N GLN A 23 33.47 9.85 -9.44
CA GLN A 23 33.51 8.74 -8.51
C GLN A 23 34.93 8.55 -7.97
N ASN A 24 35.11 8.63 -6.65
CA ASN A 24 36.41 8.37 -6.00
C ASN A 24 36.51 6.87 -5.63
N PRO A 25 37.36 6.07 -6.30
CA PRO A 25 37.49 4.64 -6.04
C PRO A 25 37.93 4.33 -4.59
N ALA A 26 38.73 5.20 -3.98
CA ALA A 26 39.17 5.03 -2.60
C ALA A 26 37.99 5.13 -1.61
N SER A 27 37.00 5.98 -1.90
CA SER A 27 35.79 6.08 -1.07
C SER A 27 34.95 4.79 -1.12
N GLN A 28 34.88 4.11 -2.28
CA GLN A 28 34.15 2.85 -2.41
C GLN A 28 34.86 1.69 -1.72
N ASN A 29 36.17 1.59 -1.89
CA ASN A 29 36.97 0.55 -1.25
C ASN A 29 36.98 0.71 0.28
N SER A 30 36.97 1.95 0.77
CA SER A 30 36.88 2.23 2.20
C SER A 30 35.56 1.76 2.82
N LEU A 31 34.46 1.77 2.06
CA LEU A 31 33.15 1.30 2.53
C LEU A 31 33.14 -0.21 2.82
N LEU A 32 33.75 -1.00 1.93
CA LEU A 32 33.89 -2.46 2.11
C LEU A 32 34.75 -2.78 3.33
N LEU A 33 35.86 -2.06 3.49
CA LEU A 33 36.77 -2.25 4.62
C LEU A 33 36.14 -1.88 5.97
N LEU A 34 35.30 -0.84 6.00
CA LEU A 34 34.55 -0.45 7.21
C LEU A 34 33.43 -1.43 7.55
N GLN A 35 32.85 -2.10 6.56
CA GLN A 35 31.87 -3.16 6.76
C GLN A 35 32.50 -4.42 7.36
N GLU A 36 33.71 -4.77 6.91
CA GLU A 36 34.50 -5.88 7.45
C GLU A 36 35.18 -5.55 8.78
N SER A 37 34.88 -4.38 9.37
CA SER A 37 35.45 -3.99 10.64
C SER A 37 35.10 -5.00 11.76
N GLN A 38 36.12 -5.43 12.48
CA GLN A 38 35.98 -6.27 13.67
C GLN A 38 35.24 -5.56 14.81
N LYS A 39 35.15 -4.22 14.77
CA LYS A 39 34.32 -3.45 15.70
C LYS A 39 32.87 -3.52 15.26
N LYS A 40 32.05 -4.30 15.99
CA LYS A 40 30.62 -4.51 15.70
C LYS A 40 29.80 -3.23 15.52
N ILE A 41 30.15 -2.15 16.22
CA ILE A 41 29.51 -0.83 16.09
C ILE A 41 29.81 -0.19 14.73
N ILE A 42 31.03 -0.36 14.23
CA ILE A 42 31.44 0.19 12.94
C ILE A 42 30.84 -0.66 11.83
N SER A 43 31.03 -1.98 11.88
CA SER A 43 30.45 -2.87 10.87
C SER A 43 28.92 -2.78 10.79
N SER A 44 28.20 -2.59 11.91
CA SER A 44 26.74 -2.42 11.87
C SER A 44 26.28 -1.12 11.19
N LEU A 45 27.05 -0.02 11.30
CA LEU A 45 26.75 1.24 10.61
C LEU A 45 26.86 1.10 9.07
N PHE A 46 27.64 0.14 8.58
CA PHE A 46 27.92 -0.08 7.17
C PHE A 46 27.31 -1.39 6.60
N ALA A 47 26.82 -2.30 7.43
CA ALA A 47 26.28 -3.62 7.05
C ALA A 47 25.04 -3.56 6.15
N GLY A 48 24.16 -2.56 6.32
CA GLY A 48 22.94 -2.41 5.52
C GLY A 48 23.14 -1.75 4.14
N ARG A 49 24.37 -1.38 3.79
CA ARG A 49 24.68 -0.60 2.57
C ARG A 49 25.34 -1.41 1.46
N ALA A 50 25.79 -2.63 1.74
CA ALA A 50 26.46 -3.48 0.78
C ALA A 50 25.53 -4.60 0.31
N GLY A 51 25.22 -4.58 -0.98
CA GLY A 51 24.31 -5.56 -1.59
C GLY A 51 23.34 -4.96 -2.60
N ALA A 52 23.47 -3.67 -2.93
CA ALA A 52 22.53 -3.02 -3.81
C ALA A 52 23.19 -1.97 -4.69
N ASN A 53 23.44 -2.35 -5.95
CA ASN A 53 23.26 -1.45 -7.10
C ASN A 53 21.79 -0.95 -7.23
N THR A 54 20.96 -1.16 -6.20
CA THR A 54 19.59 -0.74 -5.98
C THR A 54 19.51 0.14 -4.73
N VAL A 55 19.95 1.40 -4.86
CA VAL A 55 20.03 2.48 -3.83
C VAL A 55 18.65 2.88 -3.22
N LEU A 56 17.63 2.04 -3.31
CA LEU A 56 16.24 2.37 -3.00
C LEU A 56 15.62 1.61 -1.83
N SER A 57 16.36 0.71 -1.18
CA SER A 57 15.74 -0.08 -0.09
C SER A 57 15.96 0.46 1.33
N GLY A 58 16.77 1.49 1.56
CA GLY A 58 17.14 1.86 2.93
C GLY A 58 17.34 3.35 3.25
N SER A 59 17.06 4.29 2.35
CA SER A 59 17.41 5.72 2.59
C SER A 59 16.26 6.72 2.47
N ILE A 60 15.04 6.28 2.16
CA ILE A 60 13.84 7.13 2.34
C ILE A 60 13.12 6.62 3.58
N ALA A 61 13.24 7.37 4.68
CA ALA A 61 12.50 7.10 5.91
C ALA A 61 10.99 6.99 5.60
N GLY A 62 10.37 5.87 6.00
CA GLY A 62 8.94 5.60 5.77
C GLY A 62 8.60 4.61 4.65
N LEU A 63 9.60 4.02 3.97
CA LEU A 63 9.43 2.86 3.08
C LEU A 63 9.43 1.52 3.83
N GLU A 64 9.94 1.50 5.06
CA GLU A 64 9.96 0.32 5.92
C GLU A 64 8.56 0.12 6.51
N GLY A 65 7.78 -0.77 5.90
CA GLY A 65 6.48 -1.18 6.41
C GLY A 65 5.73 -2.07 5.43
N GLY A 66 5.19 -3.20 5.91
CA GLY A 66 4.41 -4.16 5.11
C GLY A 66 3.00 -3.70 4.72
N SER A 67 2.67 -2.41 4.90
CA SER A 67 1.36 -1.85 4.53
C SER A 67 1.22 -1.77 3.01
N GLN A 68 0.04 -2.11 2.47
CA GLN A 68 -0.28 -1.92 1.04
C GLN A 68 -0.01 -0.49 0.56
N LEU A 69 -0.19 0.52 1.43
CA LEU A 69 0.07 1.92 1.09
C LEU A 69 1.58 2.22 0.99
N ALA A 70 2.41 1.53 1.78
CA ALA A 70 3.87 1.61 1.69
C ALA A 70 4.38 0.88 0.44
N LEU A 71 3.83 -0.31 0.13
CA LEU A 71 4.15 -1.01 -1.13
C LEU A 71 3.78 -0.19 -2.38
N ARG A 72 2.57 0.41 -2.42
CA ARG A 72 2.17 1.26 -3.55
C ARG A 72 3.09 2.47 -3.73
N ARG A 73 3.51 3.11 -2.63
CA ARG A 73 4.51 4.19 -2.65
C ARG A 73 5.87 3.68 -3.18
N ALA A 74 6.32 2.53 -2.72
CA ALA A 74 7.57 1.90 -3.15
C ALA A 74 7.58 1.47 -4.63
N THR A 75 6.44 1.05 -5.19
CA THR A 75 6.30 0.64 -6.59
C THR A 75 6.21 1.86 -7.52
N SER A 76 5.49 2.90 -7.11
CA SER A 76 5.38 4.16 -7.85
C SER A 76 6.72 4.86 -7.99
N MET A 77 7.47 4.94 -6.90
CA MET A 77 8.81 5.52 -6.89
C MET A 77 9.79 4.73 -7.76
N ARG A 78 9.64 3.41 -7.93
CA ARG A 78 10.56 2.59 -8.74
C ARG A 78 10.42 2.78 -10.25
N LYS A 79 9.23 3.14 -10.76
CA LYS A 79 9.01 3.39 -12.20
C LYS A 79 9.87 4.56 -12.72
N THR A 80 10.16 5.55 -11.89
CA THR A 80 11.02 6.69 -12.22
C THR A 80 12.51 6.31 -12.33
N PHE A 81 12.95 5.20 -11.74
CA PHE A 81 14.35 4.76 -11.76
C PHE A 81 14.67 3.77 -12.90
N THR A 82 13.64 3.23 -13.57
CA THR A 82 13.80 2.23 -14.64
C THR A 82 13.69 2.81 -16.05
N THR A 83 13.49 4.13 -16.21
CA THR A 83 13.35 4.77 -17.52
C THR A 83 14.68 5.39 -18.00
N GLY A 84 15.38 4.72 -18.92
CA GLY A 84 16.41 5.28 -19.83
C GLY A 84 17.86 5.38 -19.32
N VAL A 85 18.83 4.99 -20.17
CA VAL A 85 20.31 5.23 -20.14
C VAL A 85 21.00 5.13 -18.76
N ALA A 86 20.41 4.39 -17.83
CA ALA A 86 20.73 4.45 -16.40
C ALA A 86 21.87 3.52 -15.99
N GLY A 87 22.25 2.54 -16.83
CA GLY A 87 23.34 1.60 -16.53
C GLY A 87 24.66 2.31 -16.17
N VAL A 88 25.02 3.34 -16.95
CA VAL A 88 26.27 4.12 -16.76
C VAL A 88 26.11 5.23 -15.71
N LYS A 89 24.86 5.67 -15.43
CA LYS A 89 24.55 6.81 -14.55
C LYS A 89 24.19 6.42 -13.11
N LYS A 90 23.98 5.12 -12.82
CA LYS A 90 23.67 4.57 -11.48
C LYS A 90 24.75 4.83 -10.42
N ARG A 91 25.97 5.22 -10.82
CA ARG A 91 27.11 5.47 -9.92
C ARG A 91 27.31 6.95 -9.51
N SER A 92 26.58 7.90 -10.11
CA SER A 92 26.67 9.32 -9.76
C SER A 92 25.73 9.67 -8.60
N VAL A 93 26.30 10.21 -7.51
CA VAL A 93 25.53 10.65 -6.34
C VAL A 93 24.49 11.71 -6.69
N CYS A 94 24.83 12.66 -7.57
CA CYS A 94 23.90 13.72 -8.00
C CYS A 94 22.67 13.16 -8.73
N ILE A 95 22.86 12.13 -9.56
CA ILE A 95 21.75 11.48 -10.29
C ILE A 95 20.90 10.64 -9.34
N GLN A 96 21.51 9.95 -8.37
CA GLN A 96 20.78 9.23 -7.33
C GLN A 96 19.89 10.17 -6.50
N ILE A 97 20.42 11.31 -6.06
CA ILE A 97 19.66 12.34 -5.33
C ILE A 97 18.49 12.85 -6.19
N LYS A 98 18.74 13.16 -7.47
CA LYS A 98 17.67 13.62 -8.37
C LYS A 98 16.54 12.60 -8.46
N LEU A 99 16.85 11.33 -8.70
CA LEU A 99 15.83 10.30 -8.86
C LEU A 99 15.07 10.05 -7.55
N GLN A 100 15.72 10.13 -6.38
CA GLN A 100 15.06 10.09 -5.07
C GLN A 100 14.11 11.28 -4.87
N VAL A 101 14.50 12.48 -5.30
CA VAL A 101 13.64 13.67 -5.26
C VAL A 101 12.46 13.53 -6.21
N ASP A 102 12.66 13.04 -7.44
CA ASP A 102 11.58 12.80 -8.42
C ASP A 102 10.55 11.80 -7.87
N ALA A 103 11.03 10.75 -7.21
CA ALA A 103 10.21 9.76 -6.54
C ALA A 103 9.40 10.35 -5.36
N LEU A 104 10.02 11.22 -4.55
CA LEU A 104 9.31 11.95 -3.49
C LEU A 104 8.25 12.87 -4.09
N ILE A 105 8.56 13.60 -5.16
CA ILE A 105 7.63 14.50 -5.86
C ILE A 105 6.42 13.72 -6.40
N ASP A 106 6.62 12.55 -6.99
CA ASP A 106 5.52 11.69 -7.46
C ASP A 106 4.60 11.24 -6.32
N THR A 107 5.19 10.93 -5.16
CA THR A 107 4.43 10.60 -3.94
C THR A 107 3.61 11.80 -3.44
N LEU A 108 4.22 12.99 -3.45
CA LEU A 108 3.54 14.24 -3.08
C LEU A 108 2.39 14.55 -4.04
N LYS A 109 2.56 14.37 -5.35
CA LYS A 109 1.51 14.60 -6.37
C LYS A 109 0.28 13.72 -6.18
N LYS A 110 0.45 12.52 -5.60
CA LYS A 110 -0.64 11.55 -5.37
C LYS A 110 -1.32 11.69 -4.01
N SER A 111 -0.79 12.55 -3.14
CA SER A 111 -1.31 12.76 -1.79
C SER A 111 -2.09 14.08 -1.69
N LYS A 112 -2.94 14.17 -0.67
CA LYS A 112 -3.62 15.42 -0.34
C LYS A 112 -2.61 16.36 0.33
N LEU A 113 -2.21 17.40 -0.38
CA LEU A 113 -1.19 18.34 0.06
C LEU A 113 -1.77 19.41 0.98
N HIS A 114 -1.03 19.71 2.05
CA HIS A 114 -1.28 20.83 2.94
C HIS A 114 -0.01 21.68 2.99
N PHE A 115 -0.13 22.95 2.59
CA PHE A 115 1.01 23.86 2.51
C PHE A 115 1.11 24.71 3.78
N VAL A 116 2.33 24.78 4.34
CA VAL A 116 2.69 25.71 5.40
C VAL A 116 3.79 26.61 4.82
N HIS A 117 3.48 27.89 4.61
CA HIS A 117 4.43 28.86 4.07
C HIS A 117 5.15 29.55 5.23
N CYS A 118 6.43 29.24 5.41
CA CYS A 118 7.28 29.83 6.43
C CYS A 118 8.03 31.04 5.86
N PHE A 119 7.90 32.21 6.49
CA PHE A 119 8.58 33.43 6.08
C PHE A 119 9.56 33.92 7.15
N LEU A 120 10.72 34.40 6.72
CA LEU A 120 11.72 35.00 7.60
C LEU A 120 11.35 36.46 7.87
N PRO A 121 11.11 36.86 9.14
CA PRO A 121 10.69 38.22 9.48
C PRO A 121 11.78 39.27 9.32
N LYS A 122 13.06 38.88 9.44
CA LYS A 122 14.24 39.74 9.29
C LYS A 122 15.35 38.95 8.62
N ALA A 123 16.17 39.59 7.78
CA ALA A 123 17.39 38.96 7.29
C ALA A 123 18.28 38.70 8.50
N SER A 124 18.52 37.43 8.85
CA SER A 124 19.54 37.12 9.84
C SER A 124 20.87 37.63 9.28
N ALA A 125 21.61 38.40 10.06
CA ALA A 125 22.94 38.85 9.70
C ALA A 125 23.88 37.63 9.68
N TRP A 126 23.90 36.89 8.59
CA TRP A 126 25.00 35.98 8.25
C TRP A 126 26.18 36.82 7.75
N ARG A 127 26.65 37.75 8.59
CA ARG A 127 27.98 38.34 8.43
C ARG A 127 28.91 37.42 9.23
N GLY A 128 29.90 36.84 8.55
CA GLY A 128 30.74 35.78 9.08
C GLY A 128 31.59 36.23 10.27
N ASP A 129 31.08 36.02 11.48
CA ASP A 129 31.94 35.72 12.62
C ASP A 129 32.07 34.21 12.76
N ALA A 130 33.31 33.74 12.69
CA ALA A 130 33.71 32.34 12.75
C ALA A 130 33.57 31.74 14.17
N LYS A 131 32.36 31.78 14.74
CA LYS A 131 31.97 30.94 15.89
C LYS A 131 30.60 30.33 15.61
N GLY A 132 30.61 29.02 15.38
CA GLY A 132 29.47 28.26 14.85
C GLY A 132 28.21 28.30 15.72
N PRO A 133 27.05 27.92 15.15
CA PRO A 133 25.79 27.89 15.87
C PRO A 133 25.76 26.62 16.74
N TYR A 134 26.22 26.72 17.98
CA TYR A 134 25.74 25.80 19.00
C TYR A 134 24.25 26.11 19.21
N ALA A 135 23.42 25.21 18.71
CA ALA A 135 22.02 25.11 19.08
C ALA A 135 21.92 25.15 20.61
N ARG A 136 21.37 26.25 21.13
CA ARG A 136 20.97 26.38 22.53
C ARG A 136 19.90 25.33 22.78
N ARG A 137 20.29 24.14 23.27
CA ARG A 137 19.36 23.21 23.89
C ARG A 137 18.69 23.98 25.01
N VAL A 138 17.37 24.12 24.92
CA VAL A 138 16.54 24.48 26.08
C VAL A 138 16.69 23.32 27.06
N SER A 139 17.64 23.46 27.98
CA SER A 139 17.70 22.65 29.19
C SER A 139 16.85 23.37 30.22
N SER A 140 15.82 22.67 30.69
CA SER A 140 14.99 23.06 31.81
C SER A 140 15.79 22.97 33.11
N SER A 141 16.31 24.09 33.62
CA SER A 141 16.58 24.31 35.05
C SER A 141 17.03 25.75 35.31
N GLU A 142 16.29 26.40 36.21
CA GLU A 142 16.55 27.66 36.94
C GLU A 142 16.57 29.01 36.19
N PRO A 143 15.83 30.03 36.69
CA PRO A 143 15.79 31.38 36.12
C PRO A 143 16.76 32.30 36.86
N ASP A 144 17.91 32.60 36.25
CA ASP A 144 18.76 33.69 36.75
C ASP A 144 18.27 35.05 36.24
N LEU A 145 17.78 35.81 37.21
CA LEU A 145 17.42 37.22 37.15
C LEU A 145 18.66 38.07 36.83
N HIS A 146 18.71 38.68 35.64
CA HIS A 146 19.29 40.01 35.44
C HIS A 146 18.50 40.72 34.33
N GLY A 147 17.87 41.82 34.73
CA GLY A 147 16.92 42.56 33.90
C GLY A 147 17.60 43.25 32.72
N GLU A 148 17.23 42.80 31.52
CA GLU A 148 17.01 43.71 30.40
C GLU A 148 15.50 43.77 30.18
N HIS A 149 14.98 44.99 30.18
CA HIS A 149 13.60 45.35 29.92
C HIS A 149 13.05 44.54 28.72
N CYS A 150 12.11 43.63 28.99
CA CYS A 150 11.14 43.18 28.00
C CYS A 150 10.22 44.37 27.67
N GLU A 151 10.69 45.32 26.85
CA GLU A 151 9.76 45.95 25.95
C GLU A 151 9.17 44.82 25.10
N ALA A 152 7.84 44.76 25.04
CA ALA A 152 7.11 44.03 24.01
C ALA A 152 7.39 44.67 22.65
N GLY A 153 8.66 44.62 22.24
CA GLY A 153 9.21 45.20 21.04
C GLY A 153 8.58 44.48 19.87
N LEU A 154 7.73 45.24 19.15
CA LEU A 154 7.25 44.95 17.81
C LEU A 154 8.26 44.05 17.09
N MET A 155 7.87 42.83 16.69
CA MET A 155 8.72 42.00 15.83
C MET A 155 9.25 42.90 14.73
N GLN A 156 10.55 43.16 14.71
CA GLN A 156 11.10 44.11 13.76
C GLN A 156 11.06 43.45 12.39
N LEU A 157 9.99 43.72 11.64
CA LEU A 157 9.71 43.12 10.35
C LEU A 157 10.45 43.91 9.27
N GLU A 158 11.28 43.22 8.51
CA GLU A 158 11.88 43.76 7.31
C GLU A 158 10.89 43.66 6.15
N VAL A 159 10.08 44.71 5.99
CA VAL A 159 8.99 44.75 4.99
C VAL A 159 9.47 44.47 3.56
N PRO A 160 10.61 45.00 3.07
CA PRO A 160 11.10 44.68 1.73
C PRO A 160 11.42 43.20 1.54
N LEU A 161 12.07 42.57 2.53
CA LEU A 161 12.39 41.15 2.53
C LEU A 161 11.12 40.29 2.52
N LEU A 162 10.16 40.57 3.41
CA LEU A 162 8.88 39.85 3.43
C LEU A 162 8.11 40.00 2.12
N ARG A 163 8.10 41.20 1.54
CA ARG A 163 7.48 41.46 0.23
C ARG A 163 8.13 40.63 -0.87
N ALA A 164 9.46 40.50 -0.86
CA ALA A 164 10.18 39.65 -1.80
C ALA A 164 9.83 38.16 -1.60
N GLN A 165 9.75 37.67 -0.35
CA GLN A 165 9.36 36.28 -0.06
C GLN A 165 7.89 35.97 -0.44
N ILE A 166 6.96 36.90 -0.20
CA ILE A 166 5.54 36.72 -0.58
C ILE A 166 5.38 36.70 -2.11
N ARG A 167 6.11 37.55 -2.84
CA ARG A 167 6.13 37.52 -4.31
C ARG A 167 6.77 36.23 -4.83
N GLY A 168 7.92 35.85 -4.27
CA GLY A 168 8.67 34.67 -4.66
C GLY A 168 8.00 33.34 -4.29
N SER A 169 7.02 33.34 -3.39
CA SER A 169 6.21 32.16 -3.08
C SER A 169 4.93 32.05 -3.91
N ARG A 170 4.61 33.06 -4.75
CA ARG A 170 3.37 33.14 -5.57
C ARG A 170 2.08 33.02 -4.74
N LEU A 171 2.15 33.30 -3.44
CA LEU A 171 1.03 33.11 -2.52
C LEU A 171 -0.16 34.02 -2.88
N LEU A 172 0.09 35.23 -3.38
CA LEU A 172 -0.97 36.16 -3.80
C LEU A 172 -1.76 35.62 -5.00
N ASP A 173 -1.09 34.99 -5.96
CA ASP A 173 -1.75 34.39 -7.12
C ASP A 173 -2.59 33.18 -6.69
N ALA A 174 -2.06 32.33 -5.80
CA ALA A 174 -2.80 31.22 -5.21
C ALA A 174 -4.02 31.70 -4.39
N LEU A 175 -3.88 32.77 -3.61
CA LEU A 175 -4.97 33.35 -2.82
C LEU A 175 -6.06 33.95 -3.71
N ARG A 176 -5.69 34.58 -4.83
CA ARG A 176 -6.65 35.07 -5.83
C ARG A 176 -7.46 33.91 -6.42
N MET A 177 -6.80 32.83 -6.81
CA MET A 177 -7.48 31.62 -7.28
C MET A 177 -8.40 31.03 -6.21
N TYR A 178 -7.96 30.98 -4.96
CA TYR A 178 -8.78 30.49 -3.84
C TYR A 178 -10.04 31.35 -3.61
N ARG A 179 -9.92 32.67 -3.73
CA ARG A 179 -11.04 33.61 -3.53
C ARG A 179 -12.03 33.66 -4.69
N GLN A 180 -11.53 33.56 -5.93
CA GLN A 180 -12.36 33.62 -7.13
C GLN A 180 -12.96 32.25 -7.48
N GLY A 181 -12.27 31.17 -7.12
CA GLY A 181 -12.69 29.81 -7.37
C GLY A 181 -13.60 29.23 -6.29
N TYR A 182 -13.77 27.91 -6.39
CA TYR A 182 -14.56 27.11 -5.47
C TYR A 182 -13.66 26.04 -4.82
N PRO A 183 -12.93 26.39 -3.75
CA PRO A 183 -11.93 25.50 -3.18
C PRO A 183 -12.53 24.26 -2.51
N ASP A 184 -13.74 24.38 -1.97
CA ASP A 184 -14.45 23.30 -1.29
C ASP A 184 -15.37 22.59 -2.28
N HIS A 185 -15.43 21.26 -2.22
CA HIS A 185 -16.29 20.47 -3.09
C HIS A 185 -16.63 19.11 -2.49
N MET A 186 -17.75 18.54 -2.92
CA MET A 186 -18.14 17.18 -2.54
C MET A 186 -19.04 16.52 -3.56
N VAL A 187 -19.13 15.20 -3.48
CA VAL A 187 -19.99 14.38 -4.34
C VAL A 187 -21.46 14.60 -3.95
N PHE A 188 -22.36 14.52 -4.93
CA PHE A 188 -23.80 14.76 -4.72
C PHE A 188 -24.42 13.88 -3.63
N ALA A 189 -24.22 12.56 -3.69
CA ALA A 189 -24.65 11.63 -2.65
C ALA A 189 -24.21 12.06 -1.24
N GLU A 190 -22.96 12.52 -1.11
CA GLU A 190 -22.39 12.94 0.17
C GLU A 190 -23.03 14.24 0.66
N PHE A 191 -23.17 15.24 -0.21
CA PHE A 191 -23.81 16.51 0.13
C PHE A 191 -25.21 16.30 0.65
N ARG A 192 -26.03 15.55 -0.11
CA ARG A 192 -27.40 15.26 0.29
C ARG A 192 -27.45 14.55 1.63
N ARG A 193 -26.74 13.43 1.79
CA ARG A 193 -26.74 12.67 3.05
C ARG A 193 -26.36 13.53 4.27
N ARG A 194 -25.43 14.47 4.10
CA ARG A 194 -24.96 15.36 5.18
C ARG A 194 -25.94 16.48 5.49
N PHE A 195 -26.52 17.12 4.48
CA PHE A 195 -27.25 18.38 4.65
C PHE A 195 -28.77 18.26 4.47
N GLU A 196 -29.30 17.12 4.07
CA GLU A 196 -30.75 16.92 3.93
C GLU A 196 -31.52 17.18 5.25
N VAL A 197 -30.87 16.99 6.41
CA VAL A 197 -31.45 17.31 7.73
C VAL A 197 -31.79 18.80 7.90
N LEU A 198 -31.15 19.69 7.13
CA LEU A 198 -31.43 21.12 7.12
C LEU A 198 -32.74 21.45 6.39
N ALA A 199 -33.22 20.54 5.53
CA ALA A 199 -34.47 20.70 4.78
C ALA A 199 -35.45 19.53 5.06
N PRO A 200 -36.03 19.42 6.28
CA PRO A 200 -36.86 18.27 6.67
C PRO A 200 -38.10 18.05 5.78
N HIS A 201 -38.58 19.11 5.12
CA HIS A 201 -39.71 19.05 4.21
C HIS A 201 -39.39 18.25 2.93
N LEU A 202 -38.13 18.26 2.47
CA LEU A 202 -37.69 17.46 1.32
C LEU A 202 -37.62 15.97 1.68
N SER A 203 -37.15 15.63 2.89
CA SER A 203 -37.14 14.23 3.36
C SER A 203 -38.54 13.63 3.45
N LYS A 204 -39.55 14.44 3.80
CA LYS A 204 -40.94 14.00 3.87
C LYS A 204 -41.56 13.77 2.48
N LYS A 205 -41.21 14.60 1.49
CA LYS A 205 -41.71 14.48 0.11
C LYS A 205 -41.18 13.24 -0.61
N HIS A 206 -39.92 12.89 -0.36
CA HIS A 206 -39.27 11.77 -1.03
C HIS A 206 -39.51 10.43 -0.30
N GLY A 207 -39.72 10.44 1.02
CA GLY A 207 -39.91 9.21 1.79
C GLY A 207 -38.60 8.45 2.04
N ARG A 208 -38.58 7.57 3.06
CA ARG A 208 -37.36 6.87 3.51
C ARG A 208 -36.75 5.89 2.49
N HIS A 209 -37.45 5.61 1.38
CA HIS A 209 -37.06 4.65 0.34
C HIS A 209 -36.87 5.27 -1.05
N TYR A 210 -36.72 6.60 -1.16
CA TYR A 210 -36.50 7.22 -2.46
C TYR A 210 -35.07 6.95 -2.97
N ILE A 211 -34.93 5.94 -3.82
CA ILE A 211 -33.82 5.81 -4.75
C ILE A 211 -33.99 6.99 -5.72
N VAL A 212 -33.35 8.12 -5.44
CA VAL A 212 -33.35 9.23 -6.40
C VAL A 212 -32.58 8.73 -7.61
N THR A 213 -33.29 8.53 -8.72
CA THR A 213 -32.71 8.13 -10.01
C THR A 213 -31.75 9.19 -10.57
N ASP A 214 -31.87 10.44 -10.11
CA ASP A 214 -31.02 11.58 -10.47
C ASP A 214 -30.52 12.37 -9.23
N GLU A 215 -29.36 11.96 -8.69
CA GLU A 215 -28.75 12.62 -7.52
C GLU A 215 -28.50 14.12 -7.73
N ARG A 216 -28.23 14.53 -8.97
CA ARG A 216 -27.94 15.93 -9.30
C ARG A 216 -29.18 16.78 -9.05
N ARG A 217 -30.34 16.35 -9.54
CA ARG A 217 -31.61 17.07 -9.35
C ARG A 217 -31.98 17.19 -7.88
N ALA A 218 -31.81 16.13 -7.08
CA ALA A 218 -32.09 16.21 -5.65
C ALA A 218 -31.16 17.18 -4.91
N VAL A 219 -29.89 17.28 -5.34
CA VAL A 219 -28.98 18.29 -4.80
C VAL A 219 -29.37 19.70 -5.24
N GLU A 220 -29.84 19.90 -6.47
CA GLU A 220 -30.35 21.19 -6.93
C GLU A 220 -31.57 21.64 -6.10
N GLU A 221 -32.54 20.75 -5.87
CA GLU A 221 -33.70 21.02 -5.02
C GLU A 221 -33.29 21.32 -3.55
N LEU A 222 -32.32 20.56 -3.02
CA LEU A 222 -31.79 20.81 -1.69
C LEU A 222 -31.12 22.19 -1.62
N LEU A 223 -30.27 22.56 -2.59
CA LEU A 223 -29.61 23.87 -2.63
C LEU A 223 -30.62 25.02 -2.74
N GLN A 224 -31.69 24.85 -3.50
CA GLN A 224 -32.80 25.82 -3.58
C GLN A 224 -33.48 25.99 -2.22
N SER A 225 -33.71 24.89 -1.48
CA SER A 225 -34.33 24.94 -0.15
C SER A 225 -33.44 25.52 0.94
N LEU A 226 -32.12 25.51 0.76
CA LEU A 226 -31.15 26.08 1.69
C LEU A 226 -30.98 27.60 1.53
N GLU A 227 -31.66 28.21 0.54
CA GLU A 227 -31.64 29.66 0.27
C GLU A 227 -30.21 30.24 0.16
N LEU A 228 -29.29 29.45 -0.38
CA LEU A 228 -27.91 29.89 -0.60
C LEU A 228 -27.85 30.84 -1.80
N GLU A 229 -27.07 31.91 -1.67
CA GLU A 229 -26.79 32.80 -2.80
C GLU A 229 -26.14 32.01 -3.95
N GLN A 230 -26.64 32.19 -5.17
CA GLN A 230 -26.17 31.44 -6.33
C GLN A 230 -24.66 31.64 -6.62
N SER A 231 -24.06 32.75 -6.16
CA SER A 231 -22.62 32.99 -6.28
C SER A 231 -21.76 32.13 -5.34
N CYS A 232 -22.36 31.54 -4.29
CA CYS A 232 -21.67 30.78 -3.26
C CYS A 232 -21.41 29.31 -3.61
N PHE A 233 -22.05 28.80 -4.66
CA PHE A 233 -21.89 27.42 -5.12
C PHE A 233 -21.95 27.30 -6.63
N GLN A 234 -21.43 26.20 -7.17
CA GLN A 234 -21.52 25.85 -8.58
C GLN A 234 -21.76 24.34 -8.72
N MET A 235 -22.69 23.98 -9.60
CA MET A 235 -22.97 22.58 -9.93
C MET A 235 -21.99 22.08 -11.00
N GLY A 236 -21.29 20.99 -10.70
CA GLY A 236 -20.49 20.24 -11.67
C GLY A 236 -21.24 19.05 -12.25
N VAL A 237 -20.49 18.10 -12.84
CA VAL A 237 -21.06 16.88 -13.43
C VAL A 237 -21.49 15.88 -12.36
N SER A 238 -20.66 15.68 -11.32
CA SER A 238 -20.88 14.71 -10.24
C SER A 238 -20.65 15.28 -8.84
N ARG A 239 -20.30 16.56 -8.77
CA ARG A 239 -19.88 17.25 -7.55
C ARG A 239 -20.49 18.64 -7.51
N VAL A 240 -20.79 19.09 -6.30
CA VAL A 240 -21.10 20.49 -6.00
C VAL A 240 -19.83 21.16 -5.47
N PHE A 241 -19.59 22.37 -5.94
CA PHE A 241 -18.44 23.20 -5.60
C PHE A 241 -18.91 24.41 -4.80
N PHE A 242 -18.16 24.80 -3.78
CA PHE A 242 -18.52 25.86 -2.84
C PHE A 242 -17.41 26.89 -2.76
N ARG A 243 -17.80 28.16 -2.62
CA ARG A 243 -16.88 29.22 -2.22
C ARG A 243 -16.40 28.97 -0.80
N ALA A 244 -15.21 29.51 -0.51
CA ALA A 244 -14.59 29.40 0.80
C ALA A 244 -15.54 29.85 1.92
N GLY A 245 -15.72 28.99 2.92
CA GLY A 245 -16.54 29.27 4.10
C GLY A 245 -18.03 28.97 3.95
N THR A 246 -18.57 28.78 2.74
CA THR A 246 -19.99 28.39 2.55
C THR A 246 -20.25 27.03 3.19
N LEU A 247 -19.37 26.06 2.96
CA LEU A 247 -19.53 24.72 3.52
C LEU A 247 -19.43 24.71 5.05
N ALA A 248 -18.54 25.51 5.63
CA ALA A 248 -18.40 25.65 7.08
C ALA A 248 -19.69 26.20 7.72
N LYS A 249 -20.35 27.18 7.09
CA LYS A 249 -21.64 27.71 7.54
C LYS A 249 -22.74 26.64 7.52
N LEU A 250 -22.80 25.83 6.46
CA LEU A 250 -23.75 24.71 6.37
C LEU A 250 -23.51 23.65 7.46
N GLU A 251 -22.24 23.31 7.74
CA GLU A 251 -21.87 22.39 8.82
C GLU A 251 -22.31 22.96 10.19
N GLU A 252 -22.10 24.25 10.44
CA GLU A 252 -22.55 24.90 11.69
C GLU A 252 -24.08 24.88 11.85
N GLN A 253 -24.83 25.17 10.77
CA GLN A 253 -26.29 25.06 10.77
C GLN A 253 -26.74 23.62 11.05
N ARG A 254 -26.06 22.64 10.44
CA ARG A 254 -26.38 21.22 10.63
C ARG A 254 -26.16 20.80 12.07
N ASP A 255 -25.06 21.23 12.67
CA ASP A 255 -24.72 20.91 14.05
C ASP A 255 -25.73 21.54 15.03
N LYS A 256 -26.18 22.78 14.78
CA LYS A 256 -27.27 23.40 15.54
C LYS A 256 -28.56 22.58 15.46
N GLN A 257 -28.94 22.12 14.27
CA GLN A 257 -30.14 21.33 14.06
C GLN A 257 -30.06 19.93 14.72
N LEU A 258 -28.88 19.29 14.66
CA LEU A 258 -28.64 17.97 15.23
C LEU A 258 -28.43 17.99 16.75
N CYS A 259 -28.00 19.11 17.32
CA CYS A 259 -27.62 19.25 18.73
C CYS A 259 -28.69 18.67 19.67
N ARG A 260 -29.96 19.10 19.53
CA ARG A 260 -31.06 18.63 20.39
C ARG A 260 -31.26 17.12 20.32
N SER A 261 -31.27 16.55 19.12
CA SER A 261 -31.46 15.11 18.91
C SER A 261 -30.31 14.30 19.52
N ILE A 262 -29.07 14.77 19.35
CA ILE A 262 -27.89 14.16 19.94
C ILE A 262 -27.95 14.23 21.47
N THR A 263 -28.33 15.38 22.05
CA THR A 263 -28.48 15.52 23.51
C THR A 263 -29.52 14.56 24.08
N LEU A 264 -30.67 14.41 23.41
CA LEU A 264 -31.71 13.45 23.83
C LEU A 264 -31.22 12.00 23.75
N PHE A 265 -30.52 11.65 22.66
CA PHE A 265 -29.91 10.33 22.51
C PHE A 265 -28.88 10.05 23.62
N GLN A 266 -27.97 11.00 23.86
CA GLN A 266 -26.99 10.88 24.92
C GLN A 266 -27.64 10.76 26.30
N ALA A 267 -28.70 11.51 26.58
CA ALA A 267 -29.46 11.41 27.82
C ALA A 267 -30.10 10.02 27.98
N ALA A 268 -30.65 9.46 26.91
CA ALA A 268 -31.19 8.10 26.90
C ALA A 268 -30.10 7.04 27.18
N CYS A 269 -28.93 7.15 26.55
CA CYS A 269 -27.79 6.26 26.78
C CYS A 269 -27.28 6.36 28.23
N ARG A 270 -27.06 7.57 28.74
CA ARG A 270 -26.62 7.79 30.13
C ARG A 270 -27.67 7.26 31.12
N GLY A 271 -28.96 7.50 30.86
CA GLY A 271 -30.05 6.98 31.67
C GLY A 271 -30.12 5.45 31.66
N PHE A 272 -29.89 4.80 30.51
CA PHE A 272 -29.83 3.35 30.41
C PHE A 272 -28.70 2.78 31.26
N LEU A 273 -27.48 3.31 31.12
CA LEU A 273 -26.32 2.90 31.91
C LEU A 273 -26.56 3.11 33.41
N ALA A 274 -27.06 4.28 33.82
CA ALA A 274 -27.37 4.58 35.21
C ALA A 274 -28.36 3.58 35.82
N ARG A 275 -29.41 3.19 35.08
CA ARG A 275 -30.37 2.17 35.53
C ARG A 275 -29.73 0.78 35.66
N GLN A 276 -28.82 0.39 34.77
CA GLN A 276 -28.09 -0.88 34.88
C GLN A 276 -27.18 -0.89 36.13
N HIS A 277 -26.43 0.20 36.35
CA HIS A 277 -25.62 0.36 37.55
C HIS A 277 -26.46 0.35 38.83
N PHE A 278 -27.63 1.01 38.83
CA PHE A 278 -28.55 1.01 39.96
C PHE A 278 -29.09 -0.39 40.26
N LYS A 279 -29.51 -1.15 39.24
CA LYS A 279 -29.95 -2.54 39.40
C LYS A 279 -28.85 -3.40 40.06
N LYS A 280 -27.61 -3.27 39.60
CA LYS A 280 -26.45 -3.97 40.20
C LYS A 280 -26.27 -3.58 41.67
N ARG A 281 -26.29 -2.28 41.99
CA ARG A 281 -26.17 -1.80 43.38
C ARG A 281 -27.33 -2.25 44.27
N LYS A 282 -28.56 -2.25 43.77
CA LYS A 282 -29.74 -2.72 44.51
C LYS A 282 -29.62 -4.20 44.90
N ILE A 283 -29.14 -5.04 43.97
CA ILE A 283 -28.88 -6.47 44.25
C ILE A 283 -27.75 -6.60 45.28
N GLN A 284 -26.65 -5.85 45.13
CA GLN A 284 -25.54 -5.86 46.08
C GLN A 284 -25.97 -5.43 47.49
N ASP A 285 -26.75 -4.37 47.61
CA ASP A 285 -27.28 -3.85 48.88
C ASP A 285 -28.21 -4.87 49.57
N LEU A 286 -29.09 -5.53 48.81
CA LEU A 286 -29.90 -6.63 49.33
C LEU A 286 -29.03 -7.82 49.78
N ALA A 287 -28.05 -8.22 48.97
CA ALA A 287 -27.13 -9.31 49.30
C ALA A 287 -26.33 -8.99 50.58
N ILE A 288 -25.83 -7.76 50.72
CA ILE A 288 -25.12 -7.30 51.93
C ILE A 288 -26.02 -7.45 53.15
N ARG A 289 -27.27 -6.97 53.10
CA ARG A 289 -28.22 -7.11 54.22
C ARG A 289 -28.51 -8.58 54.55
N CYS A 290 -28.71 -9.43 53.54
CA CYS A 290 -28.94 -10.86 53.74
C CYS A 290 -27.73 -11.55 54.37
N VAL A 291 -26.52 -11.27 53.89
CA VAL A 291 -25.27 -11.82 54.44
C VAL A 291 -25.08 -11.37 55.89
N GLN A 292 -25.23 -10.08 56.17
CA GLN A 292 -25.11 -9.53 57.53
C GLN A 292 -26.11 -10.17 58.50
N LYS A 293 -27.38 -10.32 58.07
CA LYS A 293 -28.43 -10.98 58.87
C LYS A 293 -28.10 -12.45 59.13
N ASN A 294 -27.66 -13.18 58.10
CA ASN A 294 -27.25 -14.58 58.22
C ASN A 294 -26.04 -14.75 59.15
N ILE A 295 -25.03 -13.90 59.06
CA ILE A 295 -23.88 -13.92 59.98
C ILE A 295 -24.35 -13.74 61.42
N LYS A 296 -25.27 -12.78 61.68
CA LYS A 296 -25.82 -12.54 63.02
C LYS A 296 -26.60 -13.75 63.55
N LYS A 297 -27.43 -14.39 62.71
CA LYS A 297 -28.17 -15.61 63.09
C LYS A 297 -27.24 -16.81 63.29
N ASN A 298 -26.29 -17.04 62.39
CA ASN A 298 -25.30 -18.11 62.49
C ASN A 298 -24.44 -17.99 63.75
N LYS A 299 -24.05 -16.78 64.16
CA LYS A 299 -23.37 -16.55 65.45
C LYS A 299 -24.16 -17.11 66.63
N GLY A 300 -25.49 -17.02 66.61
CA GLY A 300 -26.35 -17.55 67.67
C GLY A 300 -26.57 -19.07 67.61
N VAL A 301 -26.48 -19.67 66.43
CA VAL A 301 -26.84 -21.09 66.22
C VAL A 301 -25.62 -22.01 66.08
N LYS A 302 -24.43 -21.50 65.69
CA LYS A 302 -23.22 -22.33 65.44
C LYS A 302 -22.78 -23.20 66.63
N GLY A 303 -23.08 -22.77 67.85
CA GLY A 303 -22.74 -23.50 69.07
C GLY A 303 -23.73 -24.61 69.43
N TRP A 304 -24.93 -24.59 68.84
CA TRP A 304 -26.03 -25.46 69.19
C TRP A 304 -25.80 -26.90 68.69
N PRO A 305 -25.86 -27.94 69.55
CA PRO A 305 -25.56 -29.32 69.16
C PRO A 305 -26.41 -29.86 68.01
N TRP A 306 -27.72 -29.55 67.99
CA TRP A 306 -28.62 -29.97 66.91
C TRP A 306 -28.25 -29.36 65.55
N TRP A 307 -27.77 -28.12 65.54
CA TRP A 307 -27.29 -27.49 64.30
C TRP A 307 -26.02 -28.16 63.79
N LYS A 308 -25.08 -28.50 64.69
CA LYS A 308 -23.85 -29.25 64.32
C LYS A 308 -24.21 -30.58 63.68
N LEU A 309 -25.07 -31.37 64.31
CA LEU A 309 -25.55 -32.65 63.78
C LEU A 309 -26.18 -32.50 62.39
N PHE A 310 -27.06 -31.51 62.21
CA PHE A 310 -27.68 -31.24 60.92
C PHE A 310 -26.66 -30.89 59.84
N THR A 311 -25.70 -30.00 60.13
CA THR A 311 -24.67 -29.60 59.17
C THR A 311 -23.68 -30.72 58.81
N THR A 312 -23.42 -31.67 59.71
CA THR A 312 -22.57 -32.83 59.41
C THR A 312 -23.28 -33.90 58.60
N VAL A 313 -24.59 -34.09 58.84
CA VAL A 313 -25.36 -35.17 58.21
C VAL A 313 -25.92 -34.74 56.85
N ARG A 314 -26.35 -33.49 56.68
CA ARG A 314 -26.99 -33.02 55.43
C ARG A 314 -26.15 -33.21 54.15
N PRO A 315 -24.84 -32.90 54.11
CA PRO A 315 -24.01 -33.12 52.92
C PRO A 315 -23.91 -34.61 52.53
N LEU A 316 -24.10 -35.53 53.48
CA LEU A 316 -24.12 -36.97 53.23
C LEU A 316 -25.44 -37.44 52.59
N ILE A 317 -26.46 -36.56 52.56
CA ILE A 317 -27.80 -36.79 52.01
C ILE A 317 -28.02 -36.03 50.68
N GLU A 318 -27.17 -35.04 50.35
CA GLU A 318 -27.29 -34.18 49.17
C GLU A 318 -26.94 -34.92 47.86
N VAL A 319 -27.85 -35.76 47.37
CA VAL A 319 -27.75 -36.42 46.03
C VAL A 319 -28.95 -36.11 45.13
N GLN A 320 -30.04 -35.50 45.61
CA GLN A 320 -31.28 -35.34 44.82
C GLN A 320 -31.52 -33.97 44.17
N LEU A 321 -30.50 -33.12 43.99
CA LEU A 321 -30.60 -31.82 43.27
C LEU A 321 -29.94 -31.83 41.88
N THR A 322 -29.56 -32.99 41.38
CA THR A 322 -28.78 -33.15 40.14
C THR A 322 -29.59 -32.97 38.87
N GLU A 323 -30.86 -33.40 38.79
CA GLU A 323 -31.60 -33.43 37.52
C GLU A 323 -31.89 -32.03 36.93
N ASP A 324 -32.38 -31.09 37.73
CA ASP A 324 -32.67 -29.73 37.25
C ASP A 324 -31.38 -28.96 36.92
N GLN A 325 -30.30 -29.21 37.66
CA GLN A 325 -28.98 -28.62 37.38
C GLN A 325 -28.37 -29.20 36.11
N ILE A 326 -28.50 -30.52 35.88
CA ILE A 326 -28.07 -31.18 34.65
C ILE A 326 -28.86 -30.63 33.48
N ARG A 327 -30.18 -30.50 33.58
CA ARG A 327 -31.02 -29.92 32.52
C ARG A 327 -30.64 -28.49 32.17
N ALA A 328 -30.42 -27.63 33.17
CA ALA A 328 -29.96 -26.26 32.94
C ALA A 328 -28.56 -26.21 32.30
N LYS A 329 -27.67 -27.13 32.67
CA LYS A 329 -26.34 -27.27 32.07
C LYS A 329 -26.40 -27.78 30.64
N ASP A 330 -27.30 -28.71 30.34
CA ASP A 330 -27.52 -29.23 28.99
C ASP A 330 -28.05 -28.14 28.05
N GLU A 331 -28.98 -27.30 28.51
CA GLU A 331 -29.46 -26.14 27.76
C GLU A 331 -28.34 -25.11 27.50
N GLU A 332 -27.50 -24.83 28.51
CA GLU A 332 -26.32 -23.96 28.37
C GLU A 332 -25.32 -24.54 27.35
N ILE A 333 -25.06 -25.85 27.42
CA ILE A 333 -24.20 -26.56 26.47
C ILE A 333 -24.76 -26.49 25.05
N GLN A 334 -26.07 -26.66 24.87
CA GLN A 334 -26.71 -26.60 23.56
C GLN A 334 -26.63 -25.20 22.96
N GLN A 335 -26.85 -24.15 23.76
CA GLN A 335 -26.67 -22.76 23.32
C GLN A 335 -25.21 -22.44 22.96
N LEU A 336 -24.25 -22.92 23.75
CA LEU A 336 -22.83 -22.72 23.47
C LEU A 336 -22.38 -23.47 22.21
N LYS A 337 -22.88 -24.70 21.98
CA LYS A 337 -22.64 -25.45 20.74
C LYS A 337 -23.16 -24.69 19.52
N GLY A 338 -24.37 -24.15 19.57
CA GLY A 338 -24.93 -23.37 18.45
C GLY A 338 -24.14 -22.08 18.16
N ARG A 339 -23.66 -21.38 19.21
CA ARG A 339 -22.77 -20.21 19.04
C ARG A 339 -21.42 -20.61 18.47
N LEU A 340 -20.84 -21.71 18.92
CA LEU A 340 -19.57 -22.22 18.42
C LEU A 340 -19.67 -22.55 16.93
N GLU A 341 -20.71 -23.27 16.52
CA GLU A 341 -20.93 -23.63 15.12
C GLU A 341 -21.07 -22.39 14.22
N LYS A 342 -21.80 -21.37 14.69
CA LYS A 342 -21.93 -20.10 13.96
C LYS A 342 -20.59 -19.40 13.80
N VAL A 343 -19.81 -19.27 14.88
CA VAL A 343 -18.49 -18.64 14.84
C VAL A 343 -17.51 -19.43 13.98
N GLU A 344 -17.59 -20.76 14.00
CA GLU A 344 -16.77 -21.62 13.13
C GLU A 344 -17.11 -21.44 11.65
N LYS A 345 -18.39 -21.32 11.30
CA LYS A 345 -18.84 -20.99 9.94
C LYS A 345 -18.30 -19.63 9.49
N GLU A 346 -18.49 -18.58 10.28
CA GLU A 346 -17.98 -17.23 9.99
C GLU A 346 -16.45 -17.21 9.85
N ARG A 347 -15.73 -17.94 10.73
CA ARG A 347 -14.26 -18.07 10.66
C ARG A 347 -13.82 -18.78 9.39
N ASN A 348 -14.52 -19.83 8.96
CA ASN A 348 -14.19 -20.56 7.73
C ASN A 348 -14.43 -19.68 6.49
N GLU A 349 -15.52 -18.91 6.45
CA GLU A 349 -15.78 -17.94 5.38
C GLU A 349 -14.70 -16.86 5.29
N LEU A 350 -14.30 -16.29 6.43
CA LEU A 350 -13.20 -15.33 6.50
C LEU A 350 -11.88 -15.93 6.06
N ARG A 351 -11.59 -17.18 6.44
CA ARG A 351 -10.37 -17.88 6.01
C ARG A 351 -10.34 -18.05 4.49
N LEU A 352 -11.44 -18.54 3.90
CA LEU A 352 -11.56 -18.68 2.44
C LEU A 352 -11.43 -17.33 1.72
N SER A 353 -11.96 -16.25 2.30
CA SER A 353 -11.77 -14.91 1.75
C SER A 353 -10.32 -14.44 1.84
N SER A 354 -9.61 -14.75 2.94
CA SER A 354 -8.18 -14.45 3.09
C SER A 354 -7.35 -15.20 2.06
N ASP A 355 -7.55 -16.51 1.93
CA ASP A 355 -6.82 -17.37 0.99
C ASP A 355 -7.00 -16.86 -0.46
N ARG A 356 -8.22 -16.45 -0.84
CA ARG A 356 -8.50 -15.85 -2.16
C ARG A 356 -7.75 -14.53 -2.38
N LEU A 357 -7.73 -13.66 -1.37
CA LEU A 357 -7.03 -12.38 -1.47
C LEU A 357 -5.52 -12.58 -1.50
N GLU A 358 -4.99 -13.55 -0.75
CA GLU A 358 -3.58 -13.93 -0.76
C GLU A 358 -3.16 -14.50 -2.11
N SER A 359 -3.95 -15.39 -2.72
CA SER A 359 -3.71 -15.89 -4.09
C SER A 359 -3.65 -14.72 -5.09
N LYS A 360 -4.61 -13.80 -5.01
CA LYS A 360 -4.64 -12.63 -5.91
C LYS A 360 -3.44 -11.70 -5.69
N VAL A 361 -2.97 -11.56 -4.45
CA VAL A 361 -1.75 -10.80 -4.15
C VAL A 361 -0.52 -11.53 -4.71
N ALA A 362 -0.43 -12.85 -4.59
CA ALA A 362 0.66 -13.65 -5.13
C ALA A 362 0.71 -13.56 -6.66
N GLU A 363 -0.43 -13.72 -7.34
CA GLU A 363 -0.59 -13.56 -8.80
C GLU A 363 -0.13 -12.17 -9.26
N LEU A 364 -0.69 -11.11 -8.69
CA LEU A 364 -0.31 -9.74 -9.03
C LEU A 364 1.17 -9.44 -8.73
N THR A 365 1.74 -10.09 -7.71
CA THR A 365 3.16 -9.96 -7.40
C THR A 365 4.03 -10.67 -8.44
N SER A 366 3.61 -11.84 -8.92
CA SER A 366 4.27 -12.59 -9.99
C SER A 366 4.21 -11.85 -11.32
N GLU A 367 3.02 -11.39 -11.72
CA GLU A 367 2.85 -10.55 -12.92
C GLU A 367 3.74 -9.32 -12.86
N LEU A 368 3.81 -8.67 -11.70
CA LEU A 368 4.68 -7.52 -11.50
C LEU A 368 6.18 -7.88 -11.53
N THR A 369 6.59 -9.09 -11.14
CA THR A 369 7.98 -9.55 -11.33
C THR A 369 8.29 -9.89 -12.78
N ASP A 370 7.35 -10.46 -13.51
CA ASP A 370 7.54 -10.77 -14.93
C ASP A 370 7.65 -9.48 -15.75
N GLU A 371 6.77 -8.51 -15.52
CA GLU A 371 6.85 -7.15 -16.10
C GLU A 371 8.16 -6.43 -15.75
N ARG A 372 8.75 -6.71 -14.58
CA ARG A 372 10.07 -6.19 -14.22
C ARG A 372 11.17 -6.83 -15.06
N ASN A 373 11.14 -8.16 -15.19
CA ASN A 373 12.15 -8.90 -15.93
C ASN A 373 12.11 -8.56 -17.43
N THR A 374 10.91 -8.42 -18.00
CA THR A 374 10.75 -7.97 -19.40
C THR A 374 11.24 -6.54 -19.59
N GLY A 375 10.92 -5.63 -18.66
CA GLY A 375 11.42 -4.25 -18.69
C GLY A 375 12.94 -4.15 -18.55
N GLU A 376 13.54 -4.97 -17.68
CA GLU A 376 15.00 -5.05 -17.52
C GLU A 376 15.69 -5.62 -18.77
N SER A 377 15.16 -6.70 -19.34
CA SER A 377 15.66 -7.27 -20.59
C SER A 377 15.59 -6.26 -21.75
N ALA A 378 14.48 -5.54 -21.88
CA ALA A 378 14.34 -4.48 -22.89
C ALA A 378 15.36 -3.35 -22.67
N SER A 379 15.60 -2.95 -21.41
CA SER A 379 16.63 -1.94 -21.10
C SER A 379 18.04 -2.42 -21.43
N GLN A 380 18.36 -3.70 -21.19
CA GLN A 380 19.67 -4.28 -21.53
C GLN A 380 19.90 -4.33 -23.04
N LEU A 381 18.86 -4.69 -23.82
CA LEU A 381 18.92 -4.67 -25.28
C LEU A 381 19.16 -3.25 -25.82
N LEU A 382 18.47 -2.25 -25.28
CA LEU A 382 18.70 -0.85 -25.65
C LEU A 382 20.11 -0.39 -25.30
N ASP A 383 20.62 -0.74 -24.10
CA ASP A 383 21.99 -0.40 -23.70
C ASP A 383 23.02 -1.07 -24.64
N ALA A 384 22.81 -2.33 -25.04
CA ALA A 384 23.67 -3.02 -26.02
C ALA A 384 23.67 -2.33 -27.39
N GLU A 385 22.49 -2.02 -27.93
CA GLU A 385 22.33 -1.32 -29.21
C GLU A 385 23.03 0.05 -29.19
N THR A 386 22.88 0.81 -28.09
CA THR A 386 23.56 2.11 -27.96
C THR A 386 25.09 1.97 -27.92
N ALA A 387 25.61 0.91 -27.30
CA ALA A 387 27.04 0.62 -27.28
C ALA A 387 27.56 0.22 -28.67
N GLU A 388 26.80 -0.56 -29.43
CA GLU A 388 27.12 -0.92 -30.82
C GLU A 388 27.15 0.32 -31.71
N ARG A 389 26.15 1.20 -31.56
CA ARG A 389 26.09 2.47 -32.31
C ARG A 389 27.30 3.36 -32.03
N LEU A 390 27.70 3.50 -30.76
CA LEU A 390 28.89 4.28 -30.38
C LEU A 390 30.19 3.68 -30.93
N ARG A 391 30.31 2.34 -30.94
CA ARG A 391 31.45 1.64 -31.54
C ARG A 391 31.51 1.88 -33.05
N GLY A 392 30.39 1.72 -33.74
CA GLY A 392 30.28 2.02 -35.18
C GLY A 392 30.59 3.48 -35.52
N GLU A 393 30.12 4.45 -34.70
CA GLU A 393 30.46 5.86 -34.85
C GLU A 393 31.97 6.12 -34.69
N LYS A 394 32.64 5.39 -33.78
CA LYS A 394 34.09 5.47 -33.61
C LYS A 394 34.83 4.87 -34.80
N ASP A 395 34.46 3.68 -35.23
CA ASP A 395 35.09 3.00 -36.37
C ASP A 395 34.91 3.81 -37.66
N MET A 396 33.75 4.46 -37.85
CA MET A 396 33.52 5.39 -38.96
C MET A 396 34.47 6.58 -38.92
N LYS A 397 34.69 7.19 -37.75
CA LYS A 397 35.65 8.30 -37.59
C LYS A 397 37.08 7.86 -37.86
N ASP A 398 37.47 6.69 -37.36
CA ASP A 398 38.81 6.14 -37.58
C ASP A 398 39.03 5.82 -39.07
N LEU A 399 38.00 5.31 -39.76
CA LEU A 399 38.04 5.06 -41.21
C LEU A 399 38.07 6.36 -42.02
N GLN A 400 37.32 7.39 -41.62
CA GLN A 400 37.37 8.72 -42.23
C GLN A 400 38.77 9.32 -42.09
N ALA A 401 39.39 9.23 -40.91
CA ALA A 401 40.74 9.72 -40.68
C ALA A 401 41.77 8.98 -41.56
N LYS A 402 41.62 7.66 -41.72
CA LYS A 402 42.45 6.86 -42.65
C LYS A 402 42.25 7.28 -44.11
N TYR A 403 41.00 7.51 -44.52
CA TYR A 403 40.68 7.98 -45.87
C TYR A 403 41.31 9.35 -46.15
N ASP A 404 41.17 10.31 -45.23
CA ASP A 404 41.75 11.65 -45.37
C ASP A 404 43.30 11.59 -45.41
N ALA A 405 43.92 10.69 -44.64
CA ALA A 405 45.36 10.46 -44.68
C ALA A 405 45.82 9.86 -46.02
N LEU A 406 45.13 8.85 -46.53
CA LEU A 406 45.42 8.25 -47.85
C LEU A 406 45.24 9.27 -48.98
N LYS A 407 44.19 10.10 -48.90
CA LYS A 407 43.93 11.16 -49.87
C LYS A 407 45.05 12.19 -49.90
N LYS A 408 45.53 12.63 -48.74
CA LYS A 408 46.72 13.51 -48.66
C LYS A 408 47.97 12.86 -49.25
N GLN A 409 48.19 11.56 -49.02
CA GLN A 409 49.31 10.85 -49.64
C GLN A 409 49.17 10.77 -51.16
N MET A 410 47.96 10.52 -51.66
CA MET A 410 47.66 10.52 -53.10
C MET A 410 47.92 11.90 -53.72
N ASP A 411 47.40 12.97 -53.12
CA ASP A 411 47.61 14.36 -53.59
C ASP A 411 49.11 14.73 -53.58
N SER A 412 49.86 14.30 -52.56
CA SER A 412 51.32 14.48 -52.49
C SER A 412 52.04 13.73 -53.61
N MET A 413 51.65 12.48 -53.88
CA MET A 413 52.25 11.67 -54.94
C MET A 413 51.89 12.21 -56.33
N GLU A 414 50.69 12.77 -56.52
CA GLU A 414 50.31 13.50 -57.74
C GLU A 414 51.18 14.76 -57.94
N MET A 415 51.46 15.50 -56.86
CA MET A 415 52.34 16.66 -56.88
C MET A 415 53.80 16.28 -57.20
N GLU A 416 54.32 15.21 -56.59
CA GLU A 416 55.65 14.65 -56.92
C GLU A 416 55.73 14.17 -58.37
N VAL A 417 54.68 13.54 -58.90
CA VAL A 417 54.60 13.14 -60.32
C VAL A 417 54.54 14.37 -61.24
N MET A 418 53.84 15.43 -60.84
CA MET A 418 53.82 16.72 -61.54
C MET A 418 55.20 17.38 -61.53
N GLU A 419 55.89 17.42 -60.39
CA GLU A 419 57.27 17.92 -60.28
C GLU A 419 58.23 17.08 -61.14
N ALA A 420 58.14 15.75 -61.08
CA ALA A 420 58.95 14.87 -61.92
C ALA A 420 58.65 15.05 -63.42
N ARG A 421 57.40 15.33 -63.79
CA ARG A 421 57.02 15.67 -65.18
C ARG A 421 57.54 17.04 -65.60
N LEU A 422 57.57 18.02 -64.69
CA LEU A 422 58.15 19.35 -64.95
C LEU A 422 59.68 19.28 -65.05
N ILE A 423 60.34 18.45 -64.24
CA ILE A 423 61.79 18.16 -64.34
C ILE A 423 62.08 17.43 -65.66
N ARG A 424 61.32 16.40 -66.03
CA ARG A 424 61.46 15.76 -67.35
C ARG A 424 61.15 16.68 -68.53
N ALA A 425 60.25 17.65 -68.36
CA ALA A 425 59.99 18.68 -69.36
C ALA A 425 61.10 19.74 -69.41
N ALA A 426 61.84 19.95 -68.32
CA ALA A 426 63.02 20.81 -68.26
C ALA A 426 64.33 20.11 -68.70
N GLU A 427 64.39 18.78 -68.63
CA GLU A 427 65.54 17.95 -69.02
C GLU A 427 65.44 17.36 -70.44
N LEU A 428 64.49 17.83 -71.25
CA LEU A 428 64.42 17.52 -72.68
C LEU A 428 65.23 18.52 -73.52
N ASN A 429 66.53 18.59 -73.24
CA ASN A 429 67.57 19.05 -74.17
C ASN A 429 68.91 18.47 -73.72
N GLY A 430 69.37 17.42 -74.40
CA GLY A 430 70.69 16.81 -74.15
C GLY A 430 70.75 15.39 -74.68
N GLU A 431 71.66 15.17 -75.64
CA GLU A 431 71.72 14.04 -76.56
C GLU A 431 72.19 12.70 -75.98
N MET A 432 71.85 11.66 -76.75
CA MET A 432 72.49 10.36 -76.97
C MET A 432 73.97 10.25 -76.52
N ASP A 433 74.36 9.14 -75.90
CA ASP A 433 75.21 8.16 -76.60
C ASP A 433 75.46 6.86 -75.80
N ASP A 434 75.66 5.80 -76.60
CA ASP A 434 76.16 4.47 -76.29
C ASP A 434 77.58 4.49 -75.69
N ASP A 435 77.85 3.61 -74.71
CA ASP A 435 78.64 2.39 -74.92
C ASP A 435 79.36 1.90 -73.63
N ASP A 436 79.42 0.57 -73.57
CA ASP A 436 80.23 -0.39 -72.81
C ASP A 436 81.20 0.07 -71.69
N THR A 437 81.01 -0.45 -70.47
CA THR A 437 82.11 -1.14 -69.73
C THR A 437 81.57 -2.04 -68.59
N GLY A 438 81.53 -3.36 -68.82
CA GLY A 438 80.99 -4.42 -67.95
C GLY A 438 81.59 -4.67 -66.54
N GLY A 439 82.18 -3.66 -65.89
CA GLY A 439 82.64 -3.74 -64.49
C GLY A 439 81.65 -3.16 -63.47
N GLU A 440 80.96 -2.08 -63.83
CA GLU A 440 80.06 -1.34 -62.93
C GLU A 440 78.75 -2.09 -62.65
N TRP A 441 78.26 -2.82 -63.66
CA TRP A 441 77.08 -3.68 -63.57
C TRP A 441 77.26 -4.83 -62.58
N ARG A 442 78.49 -5.29 -62.37
CA ARG A 442 78.78 -6.36 -61.40
C ARG A 442 78.60 -5.86 -59.96
N LEU A 443 79.02 -4.63 -59.67
CA LEU A 443 78.85 -4.00 -58.36
C LEU A 443 77.40 -3.56 -58.11
N LYS A 444 76.71 -3.06 -59.14
CA LYS A 444 75.26 -2.79 -59.10
C LYS A 444 74.44 -4.07 -58.90
N TYR A 445 74.79 -5.15 -59.59
CA TYR A 445 74.20 -6.47 -59.39
C TYR A 445 74.48 -7.02 -57.99
N GLU A 446 75.71 -6.86 -57.47
CA GLU A 446 76.04 -7.26 -56.10
C GLU A 446 75.30 -6.44 -55.03
N ARG A 447 75.10 -5.13 -55.23
CA ARG A 447 74.26 -4.31 -54.34
C ARG A 447 72.80 -4.72 -54.42
N ALA A 448 72.25 -4.85 -55.62
CA ALA A 448 70.88 -5.31 -55.85
C ALA A 448 70.66 -6.71 -55.26
N SER A 449 71.63 -7.62 -55.39
CA SER A 449 71.55 -8.96 -54.81
C SER A 449 71.57 -8.93 -53.28
N ARG A 450 72.42 -8.10 -52.65
CA ARG A 450 72.41 -7.91 -51.18
C ARG A 450 71.12 -7.26 -50.69
N GLU A 451 70.54 -6.35 -51.48
CA GLU A 451 69.28 -5.68 -51.18
C GLU A 451 68.07 -6.62 -51.33
N ILE A 452 68.10 -7.49 -52.34
CA ILE A 452 67.17 -8.61 -52.51
C ILE A 452 67.28 -9.58 -51.33
N ASP A 453 68.50 -9.93 -50.90
CA ASP A 453 68.71 -10.83 -49.75
C ASP A 453 68.23 -10.22 -48.43
N PHE A 454 68.44 -8.91 -48.23
CA PHE A 454 67.96 -8.19 -47.05
C PHE A 454 66.43 -8.08 -47.02
N THR A 455 65.80 -7.73 -48.15
CA THR A 455 64.34 -7.67 -48.26
C THR A 455 63.70 -9.04 -48.12
N LYS A 456 64.33 -10.10 -48.64
CA LYS A 456 63.91 -11.48 -48.43
C LYS A 456 63.96 -11.88 -46.96
N LYS A 457 65.05 -11.59 -46.25
CA LYS A 457 65.14 -11.85 -44.79
C LYS A 457 64.12 -11.06 -43.99
N ARG A 458 63.88 -9.78 -44.33
CA ARG A 458 62.87 -8.95 -43.67
C ARG A 458 61.46 -9.50 -43.89
N LEU A 459 61.12 -9.86 -45.13
CA LEU A 459 59.83 -10.48 -45.44
C LEU A 459 59.67 -11.81 -44.69
N GLN A 460 60.73 -12.61 -44.62
CA GLN A 460 60.71 -13.88 -43.91
C GLN A 460 60.48 -13.71 -42.39
N GLN A 461 61.13 -12.72 -41.77
CA GLN A 461 60.87 -12.34 -40.38
C GLN A 461 59.44 -11.84 -40.19
N GLU A 462 58.93 -10.97 -41.06
CA GLU A 462 57.55 -10.49 -40.99
C GLU A 462 56.52 -11.62 -41.15
N PHE A 463 56.82 -12.65 -41.95
CA PHE A 463 55.99 -13.84 -42.07
C PHE A 463 56.03 -14.69 -40.80
N GLU A 464 57.20 -14.87 -40.17
CA GLU A 464 57.34 -15.58 -38.90
C GLU A 464 56.61 -14.87 -37.76
N ASP A 465 56.75 -13.54 -37.64
CA ASP A 465 56.07 -12.73 -36.62
C ASP A 465 54.53 -12.78 -36.81
N LYS A 466 54.05 -12.66 -38.06
CA LYS A 466 52.61 -12.81 -38.37
C LYS A 466 52.10 -14.21 -38.02
N LEU A 467 52.89 -15.25 -38.32
CA LEU A 467 52.55 -16.62 -37.98
C LEU A 467 52.46 -16.83 -36.46
N GLU A 468 53.37 -16.24 -35.67
CA GLU A 468 53.31 -16.29 -34.21
C GLU A 468 52.06 -15.58 -33.66
N VAL A 469 51.74 -14.38 -34.17
CA VAL A 469 50.53 -13.64 -33.75
C VAL A 469 49.26 -14.43 -34.07
N GLU A 470 49.18 -15.03 -35.27
CA GLU A 470 48.05 -15.89 -35.65
C GLU A 470 47.97 -17.16 -34.80
N GLN A 471 49.10 -17.78 -34.43
CA GLN A 471 49.12 -18.91 -33.52
C GLN A 471 48.66 -18.53 -32.10
N GLN A 472 49.03 -17.35 -31.61
CA GLN A 472 48.55 -16.83 -30.32
C GLN A 472 47.04 -16.53 -30.35
N SER A 473 46.56 -15.90 -31.42
CA SER A 473 45.14 -15.64 -31.66
C SER A 473 44.33 -16.94 -31.70
N LYS A 474 44.82 -17.94 -32.45
CA LYS A 474 44.23 -19.28 -32.51
C LYS A 474 44.13 -19.94 -31.13
N ARG A 475 45.21 -19.93 -30.33
CA ARG A 475 45.19 -20.46 -28.95
C ARG A 475 44.16 -19.75 -28.06
N GLN A 476 43.99 -18.44 -28.24
CA GLN A 476 42.99 -17.69 -27.48
C GLN A 476 41.55 -18.04 -27.90
N LEU A 477 41.32 -18.22 -29.20
CA LEU A 477 40.02 -18.66 -29.73
C LEU A 477 39.68 -20.09 -29.30
N GLU A 478 40.66 -20.99 -29.30
CA GLU A 478 40.49 -22.38 -28.82
C GLU A 478 40.07 -22.41 -27.33
N ARG A 479 40.68 -21.58 -26.48
CA ARG A 479 40.27 -21.45 -25.06
C ARG A 479 38.85 -20.91 -24.91
N ARG A 480 38.49 -19.88 -25.68
CA ARG A 480 37.11 -19.34 -25.65
C ARG A 480 36.09 -20.38 -26.10
N LEU A 481 36.44 -21.21 -27.08
CA LEU A 481 35.59 -22.30 -27.54
C LEU A 481 35.35 -23.33 -26.42
N THR A 482 36.41 -23.71 -25.69
CA THR A 482 36.28 -24.66 -24.57
C THR A 482 35.45 -24.08 -23.41
N ASP A 483 35.62 -22.80 -23.09
CA ASP A 483 34.84 -22.14 -22.03
C ASP A 483 33.34 -22.10 -22.40
N LEU A 484 33.03 -21.71 -23.65
CA LEU A 484 31.63 -21.70 -24.14
C LEU A 484 31.01 -23.10 -24.19
N GLN A 485 31.79 -24.14 -24.48
CA GLN A 485 31.32 -25.53 -24.42
C GLN A 485 30.98 -25.95 -22.99
N ALA A 486 31.81 -25.58 -22.01
CA ALA A 486 31.54 -25.85 -20.59
C ALA A 486 30.26 -25.15 -20.11
N ASP A 487 30.07 -23.87 -20.46
CA ASP A 487 28.86 -23.10 -20.13
C ASP A 487 27.61 -23.71 -20.79
N SER A 488 27.72 -24.17 -22.04
CA SER A 488 26.63 -24.86 -22.73
C SER A 488 26.25 -26.17 -22.03
N GLU A 489 27.21 -26.96 -21.55
CA GLU A 489 26.92 -28.18 -20.79
C GLU A 489 26.27 -27.88 -19.42
N GLU A 490 26.73 -26.84 -18.72
CA GLU A 490 26.15 -26.43 -17.44
C GLU A 490 24.70 -25.96 -17.60
N THR A 491 24.42 -25.14 -18.60
CA THR A 491 23.05 -24.68 -18.91
C THR A 491 22.13 -25.84 -19.32
N GLN A 492 22.63 -26.83 -20.06
CA GLN A 492 21.87 -28.06 -20.37
C GLN A 492 21.54 -28.88 -19.12
N ARG A 493 22.48 -29.03 -18.16
CA ARG A 493 22.23 -29.70 -16.88
C ARG A 493 21.20 -28.95 -16.02
N ALA A 494 21.27 -27.62 -16.01
CA ALA A 494 20.30 -26.76 -15.33
C ALA A 494 18.89 -26.92 -15.92
N LEU A 495 18.78 -26.91 -17.26
CA LEU A 495 17.51 -27.12 -17.98
C LEU A 495 16.90 -28.50 -17.70
N HIS A 496 17.72 -29.55 -17.66
CA HIS A 496 17.24 -30.90 -17.32
C HIS A 496 16.69 -30.96 -15.89
N THR A 497 17.37 -30.33 -14.94
CA THR A 497 16.92 -30.23 -13.55
C THR A 497 15.61 -29.46 -13.43
N LEU A 498 15.48 -28.35 -14.17
CA LEU A 498 14.28 -27.53 -14.15
C LEU A 498 13.09 -28.27 -14.77
N ARG A 499 13.29 -29.02 -15.87
CA ARG A 499 12.25 -29.89 -16.45
C ARG A 499 11.73 -30.92 -15.45
N LYS A 500 12.60 -31.58 -14.70
CA LYS A 500 12.20 -32.52 -13.64
C LYS A 500 11.37 -31.84 -12.55
N LYS A 501 11.76 -30.64 -12.12
CA LYS A 501 10.97 -29.84 -11.16
C LYS A 501 9.59 -29.48 -11.71
N CYS A 502 9.51 -29.04 -12.96
CA CYS A 502 8.22 -28.73 -13.60
C CYS A 502 7.32 -29.97 -13.68
N GLN A 503 7.86 -31.14 -14.06
CA GLN A 503 7.08 -32.38 -14.08
C GLN A 503 6.54 -32.75 -12.70
N ARG A 504 7.34 -32.59 -11.64
CA ARG A 504 6.90 -32.86 -10.26
C ARG A 504 5.78 -31.91 -9.82
N LEU A 505 5.93 -30.62 -10.09
CA LEU A 505 4.90 -29.62 -9.77
C LEU A 505 3.60 -29.87 -10.53
N THR A 506 3.67 -30.33 -11.78
CA THR A 506 2.48 -30.73 -12.55
C THR A 506 1.75 -31.92 -11.92
N ALA A 507 2.48 -32.91 -11.41
CA ALA A 507 1.89 -34.05 -10.70
C ALA A 507 1.24 -33.61 -9.37
N GLU A 508 1.92 -32.79 -8.57
CA GLU A 508 1.37 -32.21 -7.33
C GLU A 508 0.11 -31.38 -7.61
N LEU A 509 0.06 -30.65 -8.73
CA LEU A 509 -1.11 -29.91 -9.17
C LEU A 509 -2.29 -30.83 -9.54
N GLN A 510 -2.03 -31.99 -10.16
CA GLN A 510 -3.07 -32.97 -10.48
C GLN A 510 -3.65 -33.62 -9.21
N ASP A 511 -2.80 -33.98 -8.25
CA ASP A 511 -3.24 -34.55 -6.97
C ASP A 511 -4.09 -33.56 -6.16
N THR A 512 -3.69 -32.29 -6.13
CA THR A 512 -4.46 -31.24 -5.43
C THR A 512 -5.80 -30.97 -6.10
N LYS A 513 -5.89 -31.06 -7.44
CA LYS A 513 -7.18 -30.98 -8.17
C LYS A 513 -8.11 -32.13 -7.79
N LEU A 514 -7.62 -33.37 -7.76
CA LEU A 514 -8.41 -34.53 -7.34
C LEU A 514 -8.91 -34.38 -5.89
N HIS A 515 -8.07 -33.87 -4.99
CA HIS A 515 -8.49 -33.56 -3.62
C HIS A 515 -9.59 -32.49 -3.57
N LEU A 516 -9.49 -31.44 -4.38
CA LEU A 516 -10.50 -30.39 -4.43
C LEU A 516 -11.85 -30.93 -4.91
N GLU A 517 -11.86 -31.74 -5.98
CA GLU A 517 -13.07 -32.40 -6.50
C GLU A 517 -13.71 -33.32 -5.44
N GLY A 518 -12.90 -34.09 -4.72
CA GLY A 518 -13.38 -34.93 -3.61
C GLY A 518 -14.02 -34.12 -2.47
N GLN A 519 -13.46 -32.95 -2.14
CA GLN A 519 -14.05 -32.06 -1.12
C GLN A 519 -15.33 -31.39 -1.62
N GLN A 520 -15.40 -30.99 -2.90
CA GLN A 520 -16.62 -30.45 -3.50
C GLN A 520 -17.76 -31.48 -3.50
N GLY A 521 -17.46 -32.76 -3.80
CA GLY A 521 -18.44 -33.84 -3.70
C GLY A 521 -19.00 -34.01 -2.28
N ARG A 522 -18.12 -34.04 -1.27
CA ARG A 522 -18.55 -34.10 0.15
C ARG A 522 -19.38 -32.89 0.55
N ASN A 523 -19.00 -31.69 0.10
CA ASN A 523 -19.74 -30.47 0.40
C ASN A 523 -21.16 -30.53 -0.20
N HIS A 524 -21.29 -31.00 -1.44
CA HIS A 524 -22.59 -31.18 -2.08
C HIS A 524 -23.48 -32.19 -1.34
N GLU A 525 -22.91 -33.30 -0.84
CA GLU A 525 -23.65 -34.27 -0.01
C GLU A 525 -24.10 -33.66 1.32
N LEU A 526 -23.26 -32.85 1.97
CA LEU A 526 -23.59 -32.16 3.20
C LEU A 526 -24.69 -31.12 2.99
N GLU A 527 -24.64 -30.33 1.91
CA GLU A 527 -25.72 -29.40 1.55
C GLU A 527 -27.04 -30.15 1.31
N LYS A 528 -27.00 -31.31 0.65
CA LYS A 528 -28.19 -32.13 0.43
C LYS A 528 -28.76 -32.67 1.74
N LYS A 529 -27.91 -33.07 2.69
CA LYS A 529 -28.33 -33.49 4.04
C LYS A 529 -28.89 -32.31 4.83
N GLN A 530 -28.25 -31.14 4.78
CA GLN A 530 -28.72 -29.91 5.41
C GLN A 530 -30.13 -29.55 4.95
N ARG A 531 -30.39 -29.54 3.64
CA ARG A 531 -31.72 -29.25 3.09
C ARG A 531 -32.80 -30.23 3.56
N ARG A 532 -32.44 -31.51 3.73
CA ARG A 532 -33.36 -32.53 4.26
C ARG A 532 -33.68 -32.25 5.73
N PHE A 533 -32.66 -32.01 6.55
CA PHE A 533 -32.85 -31.65 7.95
C PHE A 533 -33.68 -30.39 8.12
N ASP A 534 -33.43 -29.35 7.32
CA ASP A 534 -34.21 -28.10 7.39
C ASP A 534 -35.69 -28.34 7.03
N SER A 535 -35.96 -29.22 6.05
CA SER A 535 -37.33 -29.62 5.69
C SER A 535 -38.03 -30.40 6.81
N GLU A 536 -37.34 -31.36 7.44
CA GLU A 536 -37.87 -32.14 8.56
C GLU A 536 -38.14 -31.25 9.78
N LEU A 537 -37.24 -30.32 10.06
CA LEU A 537 -37.37 -29.36 11.15
C LEU A 537 -38.56 -28.42 10.93
N SER A 538 -38.78 -27.95 9.69
CA SER A 538 -39.95 -27.13 9.37
C SER A 538 -41.26 -27.91 9.54
N GLN A 539 -41.31 -29.18 9.12
CA GLN A 539 -42.49 -30.02 9.32
C GLN A 539 -42.80 -30.24 10.80
N ALA A 540 -41.78 -30.54 11.61
CA ALA A 540 -41.93 -30.70 13.06
C ALA A 540 -42.44 -29.41 13.72
N HIS A 541 -42.01 -28.23 13.24
CA HIS A 541 -42.47 -26.95 13.75
C HIS A 541 -43.95 -26.69 13.44
N GLU A 542 -44.39 -27.04 12.23
CA GLU A 542 -45.81 -26.95 11.83
C GLU A 542 -46.70 -27.92 12.64
N GLU A 543 -46.21 -29.13 12.93
CA GLU A 543 -46.91 -30.08 13.81
C GLU A 543 -47.04 -29.57 15.24
N ALA A 544 -45.96 -29.04 15.81
CA ALA A 544 -45.99 -28.45 17.15
C ALA A 544 -46.96 -27.25 17.24
N GLN A 545 -47.03 -26.42 16.19
CA GLN A 545 -48.01 -25.33 16.12
C GLN A 545 -49.44 -25.85 16.04
N ARG A 546 -49.71 -26.88 15.23
CA ARG A 546 -51.02 -27.53 15.17
C ARG A 546 -51.43 -28.12 16.52
N GLU A 547 -50.52 -28.81 17.21
CA GLU A 547 -50.79 -29.38 18.54
C GLU A 547 -51.10 -28.29 19.56
N LYS A 548 -50.32 -27.20 19.57
CA LYS A 548 -50.55 -26.06 20.45
C LYS A 548 -51.93 -25.43 20.24
N GLN A 549 -52.30 -25.18 18.98
CA GLN A 549 -53.62 -24.65 18.64
C GLN A 549 -54.75 -25.61 19.05
N GLY A 550 -54.53 -26.93 18.92
CA GLY A 550 -55.44 -27.96 19.42
C GLY A 550 -55.63 -27.91 20.94
N ARG A 551 -54.53 -27.81 21.69
CA ARG A 551 -54.57 -27.68 23.17
C ARG A 551 -55.28 -26.40 23.62
N GLU A 552 -55.07 -25.28 22.94
CA GLU A 552 -55.76 -24.02 23.25
C GLU A 552 -57.27 -24.11 23.02
N LYS A 553 -57.72 -24.78 21.94
CA LYS A 553 -59.14 -25.03 21.68
C LYS A 553 -59.77 -25.89 22.78
N LEU A 554 -59.14 -27.03 23.11
CA LEU A 554 -59.59 -27.91 24.19
C LEU A 554 -59.61 -27.19 25.55
N GLY A 555 -58.63 -26.31 25.80
CA GLY A 555 -58.61 -25.47 27.01
C GLY A 555 -59.83 -24.54 27.10
N ARG A 556 -60.20 -23.88 26.00
CA ARG A 556 -61.39 -23.03 25.94
C ARG A 556 -62.67 -23.82 26.15
N GLU A 557 -62.81 -24.99 25.52
CA GLU A 557 -63.95 -25.88 25.72
C GLU A 557 -64.06 -26.32 27.19
N LYS A 558 -62.94 -26.70 27.80
CA LYS A 558 -62.89 -27.06 29.22
C LYS A 558 -63.37 -25.91 30.12
N ASP A 559 -62.89 -24.69 29.89
CA ASP A 559 -63.28 -23.53 30.70
C ASP A 559 -64.77 -23.18 30.53
N MET A 560 -65.30 -23.35 29.33
CA MET A 560 -66.71 -23.17 29.01
C MET A 560 -67.60 -24.19 29.74
N LEU A 561 -67.20 -25.47 29.74
CA LEU A 561 -67.87 -26.53 30.49
C LEU A 561 -67.80 -26.31 32.01
N ILE A 562 -66.67 -25.81 32.52
CA ILE A 562 -66.54 -25.44 33.94
C ILE A 562 -67.53 -24.33 34.30
N ALA A 563 -67.69 -23.33 33.42
CA ALA A 563 -68.65 -22.24 33.63
C ALA A 563 -70.10 -22.74 33.63
N GLU A 564 -70.47 -23.66 32.72
CA GLU A 564 -71.79 -24.30 32.72
C GLU A 564 -72.04 -25.10 33.99
N VAL A 565 -71.08 -25.92 34.43
CA VAL A 565 -71.19 -26.70 35.67
C VAL A 565 -71.35 -25.79 36.89
N PHE A 566 -70.63 -24.66 36.92
CA PHE A 566 -70.77 -23.68 37.98
C PHE A 566 -72.16 -23.02 37.97
N GLY A 567 -72.66 -22.65 36.79
CA GLY A 567 -74.01 -22.11 36.63
C GLY A 567 -75.11 -23.07 37.07
N LEU A 568 -75.00 -24.35 36.68
CA LEU A 568 -75.94 -25.39 37.08
C LEU A 568 -75.93 -25.65 38.59
N LYS A 569 -74.75 -25.64 39.23
CA LYS A 569 -74.65 -25.75 40.70
C LYS A 569 -75.34 -24.59 41.41
N GLN A 570 -75.19 -23.37 40.89
CA GLN A 570 -75.83 -22.18 41.47
C GLN A 570 -77.36 -22.23 41.33
N GLN A 571 -77.88 -22.80 40.23
CA GLN A 571 -79.32 -23.03 40.06
C GLN A 571 -79.87 -24.10 41.02
N LEU A 572 -79.07 -25.12 41.35
CA LEU A 572 -79.42 -26.17 42.31
C LEU A 572 -79.42 -25.67 43.77
N GLU A 573 -78.52 -24.74 44.14
CA GLU A 573 -78.49 -24.15 45.49
C GLU A 573 -79.62 -23.14 45.76
N VAL A 574 -80.21 -22.55 44.71
CA VAL A 574 -81.36 -21.63 44.82
C VAL A 574 -82.71 -22.38 44.73
N GLY A 575 -82.68 -23.68 44.38
CA GLY A 575 -83.86 -24.43 43.93
C GLY A 575 -84.47 -25.48 44.88
N GLY A 576 -84.29 -25.43 46.20
CA GLY A 576 -84.99 -26.42 47.06
C GLY A 576 -85.30 -25.99 48.49
N PRO A 577 -86.39 -26.49 49.10
CA PRO A 577 -87.74 -26.71 48.57
C PRO A 577 -88.79 -25.96 49.42
N ASP A 578 -89.72 -25.24 48.79
CA ASP A 578 -90.97 -24.80 49.43
C ASP A 578 -92.16 -25.04 48.49
N ALA A 579 -93.13 -25.77 49.05
CA ALA A 579 -94.56 -25.81 48.80
C ALA A 579 -95.15 -26.31 47.45
N ASP A 580 -95.98 -27.33 47.63
CA ASP A 580 -97.35 -27.52 47.11
C ASP A 580 -97.63 -28.01 45.68
N ALA A 581 -98.35 -29.15 45.67
CA ALA A 581 -99.11 -29.72 44.58
C ALA A 581 -100.24 -28.77 44.12
N PRO A 582 -100.76 -28.87 42.87
CA PRO A 582 -101.75 -29.92 42.59
C PRO A 582 -101.76 -30.52 41.15
N SER A 583 -102.22 -31.76 41.08
CA SER A 583 -103.21 -32.33 40.13
C SER A 583 -103.12 -32.07 38.60
N ALA A 584 -102.90 -33.19 37.88
CA ALA A 584 -103.58 -33.65 36.66
C ALA A 584 -103.42 -32.90 35.32
N ARG A 585 -102.88 -33.58 34.30
CA ARG A 585 -103.64 -34.25 33.22
C ARG A 585 -102.71 -34.76 32.10
N ARG A 586 -103.18 -35.84 31.46
CA ARG A 586 -102.65 -36.52 30.28
C ARG A 586 -102.40 -35.58 29.09
N GLY A 587 -101.41 -35.93 28.26
CA GLY A 587 -101.40 -35.55 26.84
C GLY A 587 -100.02 -35.62 26.18
N SER A 588 -99.67 -36.78 25.62
CA SER A 588 -98.92 -36.83 24.34
C SER A 588 -99.92 -36.49 23.20
N PRO A 589 -99.52 -36.21 21.93
CA PRO A 589 -98.18 -36.33 21.33
C PRO A 589 -97.80 -35.20 20.32
N SER A 590 -96.59 -35.32 19.75
CA SER A 590 -96.12 -34.92 18.40
C SER A 590 -96.48 -33.57 17.77
N PHE A 591 -95.46 -32.75 17.45
CA PHE A 591 -94.90 -32.63 16.09
C PHE A 591 -93.52 -31.97 16.13
#